data_AF-A0A1F2Y8I2-F1
#
_entry.id   AF-A0A1F2Y8I2-F1
#
_cell.length_a   1.000
_cell.length_b   1.000
_cell.length_c   1.000
_cell.angle_alpha   90.00
_cell.angle_beta   90.00
_cell.angle_gamma   90.00
#
_symmetry.space_group_name_H-M   'P 1'
#
loop_
_entity.id
_entity.type
_entity.pdbx_description
1 polymer ?
#
loop_
_entity_poly.entity_id
_entity_poly.type
_entity_poly.pdbx_seq_one_letter_code
_entity_poly.pdbx_strand_id
1 'polypeptide(L)'
;MTSVVGISSGVIAAIVAVVVVDLFAIVFGLSFVRARKAQRAAEAGLPLAEISKTSKPVSRRDFFRRSLLASFGVFAAQFGGMTIAFLWPNLKGGFGSVINAGKLEDIKAAIAAEGEPFYFGAGRFYVVVYDGKASDEVDYAAEGAAAQGIMPLYQRCVHLGCRVPFCKQSQWFECPCHGSKYNTAGEYTLGPAPRGLDRFSVQITDTGDVMVDTSSIVLGPPRGTDTLGKPQAGPFCVAPG
;
A
#
# COMPACT_ATOMS: atom_id res chain seq x y z
N MET A 1 -18.77 20.93 4.26
CA MET A 1 -18.00 19.71 3.95
C MET A 1 -18.79 18.92 2.93
N THR A 2 -18.42 19.00 1.66
CA THR A 2 -19.10 18.28 0.57
C THR A 2 -18.61 16.84 0.53
N SER A 3 -19.49 15.90 0.85
CA SER A 3 -19.22 14.47 0.75
C SER A 3 -18.94 14.10 -0.70
N VAL A 4 -17.67 13.91 -1.04
CA VAL A 4 -17.27 13.30 -2.31
C VAL A 4 -17.63 11.82 -2.20
N VAL A 5 -18.68 11.39 -2.90
CA VAL A 5 -19.07 9.97 -2.99
C VAL A 5 -17.89 9.22 -3.61
N GLY A 6 -17.17 8.45 -2.80
CA GLY A 6 -16.07 7.62 -3.26
C GLY A 6 -16.62 6.46 -4.08
N ILE A 7 -16.50 6.53 -5.40
CA ILE A 7 -16.83 5.41 -6.28
C ILE A 7 -15.81 4.30 -6.00
N SER A 8 -16.27 3.14 -5.50
CA SER A 8 -15.39 2.01 -5.23
C SER A 8 -14.80 1.46 -6.53
N SER A 9 -13.62 0.84 -6.45
CA SER A 9 -12.96 0.20 -7.59
C SER A 9 -13.88 -0.82 -8.30
N GLY A 10 -14.75 -1.49 -7.54
CA GLY A 10 -15.76 -2.41 -8.08
C GLY A 10 -16.83 -1.71 -8.93
N VAL A 11 -17.28 -0.50 -8.54
CA VAL A 11 -18.26 0.27 -9.31
C VAL A 11 -17.64 0.82 -10.59
N ILE A 12 -16.38 1.27 -10.55
CA ILE A 12 -15.66 1.72 -11.75
C ILE A 12 -15.51 0.55 -12.74
N ALA A 13 -15.11 -0.63 -12.27
CA ALA A 13 -14.97 -1.81 -13.11
C ALA A 13 -16.30 -2.24 -13.76
N ALA A 14 -17.40 -2.18 -13.01
CA ALA A 14 -18.74 -2.48 -13.53
C ALA A 14 -19.20 -1.50 -14.61
N ILE A 15 -18.98 -0.19 -14.40
CA ILE A 15 -19.32 0.84 -15.39
C ILE A 15 -18.53 0.63 -16.69
N VAL A 16 -17.22 0.39 -16.58
CA VAL A 16 -16.37 0.14 -17.76
C VAL A 16 -16.84 -1.10 -18.53
N ALA A 17 -17.16 -2.19 -17.83
CA ALA A 17 -17.65 -3.41 -18.47
C ALA A 17 -18.95 -3.19 -19.24
N VAL A 18 -19.93 -2.49 -18.65
CA VAL A 18 -21.21 -2.17 -19.30
C VAL A 18 -20.99 -1.31 -20.55
N VAL A 19 -20.18 -0.26 -20.45
CA VAL A 19 -19.89 0.64 -21.58
C VAL A 19 -19.24 -0.12 -22.74
N VAL A 20 -18.32 -1.04 -22.46
CA VAL A 20 -17.65 -1.85 -23.50
C VAL A 20 -18.63 -2.82 -24.16
N VAL A 21 -19.48 -3.49 -23.38
CA VAL A 21 -20.49 -4.42 -23.91
C VAL A 21 -21.53 -3.68 -24.76
N ASP A 22 -21.99 -2.52 -24.31
CA ASP A 22 -22.97 -1.71 -25.05
C ASP A 22 -22.38 -1.16 -26.35
N LEU A 23 -21.14 -0.65 -26.33
CA LEU A 23 -20.44 -0.21 -27.54
C LEU A 23 -20.27 -1.36 -28.53
N PHE A 24 -19.91 -2.55 -28.06
CA PHE A 24 -19.79 -3.73 -28.90
C PHE A 24 -21.14 -4.11 -29.52
N ALA A 25 -22.21 -4.18 -28.72
CA ALA A 25 -23.55 -4.51 -29.18
C ALA A 25 -24.08 -3.50 -30.22
N ILE A 26 -23.84 -2.21 -30.00
CA ILE A 26 -24.22 -1.15 -30.94
C ILE A 26 -23.46 -1.27 -32.26
N VAL A 27 -22.13 -1.41 -32.21
CA VAL A 27 -21.29 -1.50 -33.42
C VAL A 27 -21.61 -2.78 -34.21
N PHE A 28 -21.77 -3.91 -33.50
CA PHE A 28 -22.15 -5.18 -34.11
C PHE A 28 -23.56 -5.12 -34.72
N GLY A 29 -24.54 -4.58 -33.98
CA GLY A 29 -25.91 -4.42 -34.44
C GLY A 29 -26.01 -3.53 -35.69
N LEU A 30 -25.33 -2.38 -35.71
CA LEU A 30 -25.29 -1.49 -36.87
C LEU A 30 -24.63 -2.15 -38.08
N SER A 31 -23.55 -2.90 -37.86
CA SER A 31 -22.87 -3.66 -38.91
C SER A 31 -23.77 -4.74 -39.50
N PHE A 32 -24.52 -5.44 -38.64
CA PHE A 32 -25.46 -6.48 -39.04
C PHE A 32 -26.67 -5.91 -39.81
N VAL A 33 -27.24 -4.79 -39.36
CA VAL A 33 -28.33 -4.09 -40.06
C VAL A 33 -27.87 -3.62 -41.45
N ARG A 34 -26.66 -3.07 -41.55
CA ARG A 34 -26.07 -2.67 -42.84
C ARG A 34 -25.88 -3.87 -43.76
N ALA A 35 -25.35 -4.99 -43.24
CA ALA A 35 -25.18 -6.22 -44.01
C ALA A 35 -26.51 -6.77 -44.53
N ARG A 36 -27.56 -6.84 -43.68
CA ARG A 36 -28.89 -7.29 -44.09
C ARG A 36 -29.54 -6.36 -45.12
N LYS A 37 -29.39 -5.04 -44.96
CA LYS A 37 -29.93 -4.06 -45.92
C LYS A 37 -29.25 -4.22 -47.29
N ALA A 38 -27.94 -4.47 -47.30
CA ALA A 38 -27.20 -4.75 -48.54
C ALA A 38 -27.67 -6.04 -49.21
N GLN A 39 -27.88 -7.12 -48.45
CA GLN A 39 -28.42 -8.38 -49.00
C GLN A 39 -29.82 -8.21 -49.58
N ARG A 40 -30.75 -7.57 -48.86
CA ARG A 40 -32.12 -7.32 -49.35
C ARG A 40 -32.16 -6.44 -50.60
N ALA A 41 -31.30 -5.43 -50.67
CA ALA A 41 -31.20 -4.57 -51.86
C ALA A 41 -30.67 -5.34 -53.08
N ALA A 42 -29.76 -6.29 -52.87
CA ALA A 42 -29.27 -7.18 -53.93
C ALA A 42 -30.35 -8.17 -54.40
N GLU A 43 -31.14 -8.75 -53.48
CA GLU A 43 -32.27 -9.64 -53.80
C GLU A 43 -33.39 -8.92 -54.55
N ALA A 44 -33.66 -7.64 -54.23
CA ALA A 44 -34.69 -6.83 -54.86
C ALA A 44 -34.29 -6.27 -56.24
N GLY A 45 -33.11 -6.61 -56.76
CA GLY A 45 -32.67 -6.23 -58.11
C GLY A 45 -32.50 -4.73 -58.33
N LEU A 46 -32.34 -3.93 -57.26
CA LEU A 46 -32.11 -2.50 -57.40
C LEU A 46 -30.81 -2.25 -58.17
N PRO A 47 -30.78 -1.25 -59.08
CA PRO A 47 -29.60 -0.97 -59.86
C PRO A 47 -28.40 -0.68 -58.95
N LEU A 48 -27.30 -1.39 -59.19
CA LEU A 48 -26.02 -1.27 -58.46
C LEU A 48 -25.51 0.18 -58.35
N ALA A 49 -25.97 1.08 -59.23
CA ALA A 49 -25.67 2.50 -59.19
C ALA A 49 -26.24 3.22 -57.96
N GLU A 50 -27.35 2.74 -57.37
CA GLU A 50 -27.95 3.33 -56.17
C GLU A 50 -27.33 2.79 -54.87
N ILE A 51 -26.89 1.53 -54.88
CA ILE A 51 -26.12 0.89 -53.79
C ILE A 51 -24.69 1.46 -53.74
N SER A 52 -24.14 1.82 -54.90
CA SER A 52 -22.80 2.37 -55.08
C SER A 52 -22.79 3.91 -55.05
N LYS A 53 -23.27 4.53 -53.97
CA LYS A 53 -22.69 5.81 -53.53
C LYS A 53 -21.29 5.55 -52.96
N THR A 54 -20.45 5.04 -53.85
CA THR A 54 -18.99 4.93 -53.92
C THR A 54 -18.25 5.31 -52.64
N SER A 55 -18.09 4.34 -51.74
CA SER A 55 -16.91 4.36 -50.87
C SER A 55 -15.68 4.33 -51.77
N LYS A 56 -14.85 5.38 -51.74
CA LYS A 56 -13.58 5.40 -52.49
C LYS A 56 -12.79 4.12 -52.17
N PRO A 57 -12.30 3.37 -53.19
CA PRO A 57 -11.50 2.19 -52.94
C PRO A 57 -10.27 2.57 -52.12
N VAL A 58 -10.07 1.91 -50.98
CA VAL A 58 -8.94 2.19 -50.08
C VAL A 58 -7.68 1.60 -50.73
N SER A 59 -6.65 2.43 -50.97
CA SER A 59 -5.39 1.93 -51.50
C SER A 59 -4.67 1.06 -50.46
N ARG A 60 -3.82 0.12 -50.89
CA ARG A 60 -2.99 -0.70 -49.98
C ARG A 60 -2.19 0.19 -49.02
N ARG A 61 -1.62 1.29 -49.54
CA ARG A 61 -0.87 2.29 -48.76
C ARG A 61 -1.75 2.95 -47.70
N ASP A 62 -2.97 3.35 -48.05
CA ASP A 62 -3.89 3.99 -47.11
C ASP A 62 -4.40 3.02 -46.07
N PHE A 63 -4.63 1.75 -46.45
CA PHE A 63 -4.97 0.69 -45.50
C PHE A 63 -3.85 0.50 -44.48
N PHE A 64 -2.62 0.24 -44.91
CA PHE A 64 -1.50 0.03 -43.98
C PHE A 64 -1.21 1.27 -43.12
N ARG A 65 -1.26 2.48 -43.69
CA ARG A 65 -1.07 3.72 -42.94
C ARG A 65 -2.15 3.92 -41.88
N ARG A 66 -3.42 3.69 -42.22
CA ARG A 66 -4.54 3.83 -41.28
C ARG A 66 -4.49 2.76 -40.19
N SER A 67 -4.22 1.51 -40.55
CA SER A 67 -4.07 0.42 -39.58
C SER A 67 -2.91 0.70 -38.63
N LEU A 68 -1.75 1.12 -39.14
CA LEU A 68 -0.61 1.45 -38.31
C LEU A 68 -0.90 2.60 -37.34
N LEU A 69 -1.49 3.69 -37.83
CA LEU A 69 -1.86 4.83 -36.98
C LEU A 69 -2.93 4.46 -35.95
N ALA A 70 -3.92 3.64 -36.31
CA ALA A 70 -4.94 3.16 -35.39
C ALA A 70 -4.31 2.28 -34.29
N SER A 71 -3.44 1.34 -34.66
CA SER A 71 -2.72 0.49 -33.69
C SER A 71 -1.86 1.30 -32.74
N PHE A 72 -1.08 2.27 -33.24
CA PHE A 72 -0.29 3.16 -32.39
C PHE A 72 -1.16 4.04 -31.49
N GLY A 73 -2.30 4.54 -31.99
CA GLY A 73 -3.23 5.32 -31.20
C GLY A 73 -3.82 4.53 -30.02
N VAL A 74 -4.25 3.29 -30.27
CA VAL A 74 -4.76 2.39 -29.22
C VAL A 74 -3.65 2.07 -28.21
N PHE A 75 -2.46 1.72 -28.69
CA PHE A 75 -1.31 1.44 -27.82
C PHE A 75 -0.95 2.64 -26.94
N ALA A 76 -0.84 3.84 -27.53
CA ALA A 76 -0.51 5.06 -26.78
C ALA A 76 -1.59 5.40 -25.74
N ALA A 77 -2.87 5.20 -26.07
CA ALA A 77 -3.96 5.41 -25.12
C ALA A 77 -3.91 4.41 -23.96
N GLN A 78 -3.66 3.12 -24.24
CA GLN A 78 -3.54 2.08 -23.21
C GLN A 78 -2.33 2.32 -22.31
N PHE A 79 -1.16 2.53 -22.90
CA PHE A 79 0.07 2.79 -22.16
C PHE A 79 -0.01 4.08 -21.36
N GLY A 80 -0.52 5.16 -21.96
CA GLY A 80 -0.75 6.44 -21.29
C GLY A 80 -1.72 6.31 -20.13
N GLY A 81 -2.86 5.64 -20.35
CA GLY A 81 -3.84 5.37 -19.30
C GLY A 81 -3.29 4.56 -18.14
N MET A 82 -2.53 3.50 -18.42
CA MET A 82 -1.87 2.68 -17.39
C MET A 82 -0.77 3.44 -16.65
N THR A 83 0.01 4.27 -17.34
CA THR A 83 1.05 5.09 -16.73
C THR A 83 0.44 6.09 -15.76
N ILE A 84 -0.65 6.76 -16.15
CA ILE A 84 -1.38 7.67 -15.26
C ILE A 84 -1.96 6.89 -14.08
N ALA A 85 -2.61 5.75 -14.32
CA ALA A 85 -3.19 4.94 -13.25
C ALA A 85 -2.13 4.46 -12.24
N PHE A 86 -0.93 4.10 -12.72
CA PHE A 86 0.19 3.70 -11.88
C PHE A 86 0.78 4.87 -11.06
N LEU A 87 0.92 6.05 -11.69
CA LEU A 87 1.45 7.24 -11.03
C LEU A 87 0.40 7.95 -10.15
N TRP A 88 -0.88 7.58 -10.26
CA TRP A 88 -1.93 8.21 -9.48
C TRP A 88 -1.75 7.87 -8.00
N PRO A 89 -1.56 8.88 -7.13
CA PRO A 89 -1.26 8.64 -5.73
C PRO A 89 -2.47 7.98 -5.06
N ASN A 90 -2.24 6.82 -4.45
CA ASN A 90 -3.24 6.23 -3.57
C ASN A 90 -3.13 6.89 -2.19
N LEU A 91 -3.90 7.96 -2.00
CA LEU A 91 -3.93 8.74 -0.74
C LEU A 91 -4.63 8.00 0.40
N LYS A 92 -5.10 6.77 0.18
CA LYS A 92 -5.82 5.97 1.16
C LYS A 92 -5.15 4.62 1.36
N GLY A 93 -4.45 4.49 2.49
CA GLY A 93 -3.82 3.25 2.92
C GLY A 93 -2.38 3.10 2.43
N GLY A 94 -1.58 2.40 3.24
CA GLY A 94 -0.15 2.20 3.01
C GLY A 94 0.74 3.07 3.89
N PHE A 95 2.06 2.86 3.77
CA PHE A 95 3.07 3.60 4.53
C PHE A 95 3.01 5.11 4.21
N GLY A 96 3.01 5.95 5.25
CA GLY A 96 2.75 7.39 5.15
C GLY A 96 1.28 7.77 5.36
N SER A 97 0.45 6.84 5.87
CA SER A 97 -0.93 7.09 6.26
C SER A 97 -1.30 6.31 7.53
N VAL A 98 -2.54 6.44 7.98
CA VAL A 98 -3.09 5.61 9.06
C VAL A 98 -3.39 4.21 8.52
N ILE A 99 -2.79 3.20 9.13
CA ILE A 99 -2.92 1.80 8.72
C ILE A 99 -3.59 1.00 9.83
N ASN A 100 -4.55 0.15 9.46
CA ASN A 100 -5.13 -0.84 10.36
C ASN A 100 -4.19 -2.05 10.43
N ALA A 101 -3.60 -2.29 11.60
CA ALA A 101 -2.67 -3.40 11.86
C ALA A 101 -3.36 -4.72 12.25
N GLY A 102 -4.68 -4.69 12.50
CA GLY A 102 -5.48 -5.82 12.97
C GLY A 102 -6.13 -5.56 14.32
N LYS A 103 -6.72 -6.61 14.92
CA LYS A 103 -7.33 -6.54 16.25
C LYS A 103 -6.28 -6.56 17.35
N LEU A 104 -6.49 -5.75 18.39
CA LEU A 104 -5.60 -5.66 19.55
C LEU A 104 -5.39 -7.02 20.23
N GLU A 105 -6.48 -7.76 20.43
CA GLU A 105 -6.45 -9.06 21.11
C GLU A 105 -5.67 -10.09 20.30
N ASP A 106 -5.86 -10.15 18.98
CA ASP A 106 -5.13 -11.06 18.10
C ASP A 106 -3.63 -10.74 18.10
N ILE A 107 -3.27 -9.45 18.09
CA ILE A 107 -1.88 -8.99 18.16
C ILE A 107 -1.25 -9.39 19.50
N LYS A 108 -1.94 -9.13 20.63
CA LYS A 108 -1.44 -9.52 21.95
C LYS A 108 -1.32 -11.03 22.11
N ALA A 109 -2.28 -11.79 21.58
CA ALA A 109 -2.25 -13.25 21.58
C ALA A 109 -1.07 -13.79 20.76
N ALA A 110 -0.80 -13.22 19.58
CA ALA A 110 0.34 -13.60 18.75
C ALA A 110 1.68 -13.33 19.48
N ILE A 111 1.83 -12.15 20.09
CA ILE A 111 3.04 -11.80 20.86
C ILE A 111 3.24 -12.78 22.02
N ALA A 112 2.16 -13.10 22.76
CA ALA A 112 2.22 -14.02 23.89
C ALA A 112 2.54 -15.47 23.46
N ALA A 113 2.02 -15.91 22.31
CA ALA A 113 2.24 -17.27 21.80
C ALA A 113 3.66 -17.47 21.26
N GLU A 114 4.22 -16.48 20.55
CA GLU A 114 5.51 -16.60 19.88
C GLU A 114 6.69 -16.11 20.73
N GLY A 115 6.42 -15.31 21.78
CA GLY A 115 7.43 -14.67 22.61
C GLY A 115 8.25 -13.64 21.83
N GLU A 116 7.67 -13.03 20.80
CA GLU A 116 8.30 -12.01 19.97
C GLU A 116 7.33 -10.89 19.59
N PRO A 117 7.83 -9.68 19.27
CA PRO A 117 7.00 -8.56 18.80
C PRO A 117 6.26 -8.89 17.49
N PHE A 118 5.00 -8.46 17.39
CA PHE A 118 4.20 -8.66 16.19
C PHE A 118 4.70 -7.78 15.05
N TYR A 119 5.14 -8.38 13.95
CA TYR A 119 5.68 -7.64 12.81
C TYR A 119 4.60 -7.34 11.76
N PHE A 120 4.40 -6.05 11.47
CA PHE A 120 3.47 -5.61 10.43
C PHE A 120 4.20 -5.06 9.21
N GLY A 121 4.38 -5.91 8.19
CA GLY A 121 5.23 -5.61 7.04
C GLY A 121 4.81 -4.41 6.19
N ALA A 122 3.50 -4.22 5.98
CA ALA A 122 2.99 -3.10 5.17
C ALA A 122 3.25 -1.74 5.83
N GLY A 123 3.33 -1.69 7.17
CA GLY A 123 3.65 -0.50 7.95
C GLY A 123 5.12 -0.39 8.36
N ARG A 124 5.93 -1.44 8.15
CA ARG A 124 7.36 -1.48 8.48
C ARG A 124 7.63 -1.22 9.97
N PHE A 125 6.78 -1.72 10.85
CA PHE A 125 6.95 -1.59 12.30
C PHE A 125 6.74 -2.92 13.02
N TYR A 126 7.23 -2.97 14.25
CA TYR A 126 6.95 -4.01 15.22
C TYR A 126 6.00 -3.47 16.27
N VAL A 127 4.97 -4.21 16.63
CA VAL A 127 4.14 -3.91 17.79
C VAL A 127 4.69 -4.67 18.98
N VAL A 128 5.08 -3.94 20.02
CA VAL A 128 5.56 -4.50 21.29
C VAL A 128 4.49 -4.31 22.37
N VAL A 129 4.47 -5.21 23.35
CA VAL A 129 3.75 -4.96 24.61
C VAL A 129 4.62 -4.03 25.46
N TYR A 130 4.03 -2.93 25.93
CA TYR A 130 4.70 -1.95 26.75
C TYR A 130 4.03 -1.86 28.12
N ASP A 131 4.78 -2.24 29.16
CA ASP A 131 4.40 -2.21 30.58
C ASP A 131 5.28 -1.25 31.40
N GLY A 132 6.08 -0.42 30.73
CA GLY A 132 6.99 0.52 31.38
C GLY A 132 6.28 1.69 32.07
N LYS A 133 7.01 2.35 32.96
CA LYS A 133 6.54 3.58 33.62
C LYS A 133 7.12 4.79 32.91
N ALA A 134 6.34 5.86 32.83
CA ALA A 134 6.87 7.16 32.42
C ALA A 134 8.06 7.54 33.31
N SER A 135 9.11 8.08 32.69
CA SER A 135 10.22 8.74 33.39
C SER A 135 10.02 10.25 33.34
N ASP A 136 10.83 11.00 34.09
CA ASP A 136 10.80 12.47 34.05
C ASP A 136 11.15 13.02 32.65
N GLU A 137 11.75 12.20 31.80
CA GLU A 137 12.23 12.56 30.46
C GLU A 137 11.29 12.08 29.34
N VAL A 138 10.52 11.01 29.57
CA VAL A 138 9.79 10.30 28.51
C VAL A 138 8.46 9.74 29.01
N ASP A 139 7.38 10.08 28.30
CA ASP A 139 6.05 9.52 28.49
C ASP A 139 5.46 9.12 27.13
N TYR A 140 5.64 7.85 26.76
CA TYR A 140 5.19 7.35 25.47
C TYR A 140 3.67 7.37 25.29
N ALA A 141 2.90 7.30 26.38
CA ALA A 141 1.45 7.38 26.31
C ALA A 141 1.01 8.82 26.01
N ALA A 142 1.62 9.81 26.67
CA ALA A 142 1.38 11.22 26.39
C ALA A 142 1.85 11.65 25.00
N GLU A 143 2.93 11.05 24.49
CA GLU A 143 3.41 11.24 23.11
C GLU A 143 2.51 10.57 22.05
N GLY A 144 1.50 9.79 22.48
CA GLY A 144 0.63 9.02 21.60
C GLY A 144 1.34 7.86 20.90
N ALA A 145 2.54 7.50 21.36
CA ALA A 145 3.33 6.39 20.86
C ALA A 145 2.99 5.05 21.56
N ALA A 146 2.25 5.10 22.67
CA ALA A 146 1.72 3.91 23.35
C ALA A 146 0.23 4.06 23.64
N ALA A 147 -0.54 2.99 23.39
CA ALA A 147 -1.96 2.94 23.71
C ALA A 147 -2.35 1.53 24.17
N GLN A 148 -3.16 1.44 25.23
CA GLN A 148 -3.68 0.16 25.76
C GLN A 148 -2.61 -0.94 25.95
N GLY A 149 -1.40 -0.55 26.36
CA GLY A 149 -0.28 -1.44 26.64
C GLY A 149 0.45 -1.96 25.40
N ILE A 150 0.25 -1.34 24.24
CA ILE A 150 1.05 -1.63 23.04
C ILE A 150 1.75 -0.39 22.51
N MET A 151 2.82 -0.60 21.75
CA MET A 151 3.64 0.46 21.16
C MET A 151 4.20 0.00 19.80
N PRO A 152 3.94 0.73 18.70
CA PRO A 152 4.55 0.41 17.41
C PRO A 152 5.94 1.07 17.28
N LEU A 153 6.97 0.23 17.26
CA LEU A 153 8.35 0.62 17.02
C LEU A 153 8.67 0.58 15.52
N TYR A 154 9.23 1.66 15.00
CA TYR A 154 9.68 1.69 13.62
C TYR A 154 10.88 0.74 13.46
N GLN A 155 10.82 -0.17 12.48
CA GLN A 155 11.89 -1.16 12.25
C GLN A 155 13.24 -0.56 11.79
N ARG A 156 13.33 0.76 11.66
CA ARG A 156 14.45 1.47 11.05
C ARG A 156 15.44 1.90 12.12
N CYS A 157 16.68 1.47 11.97
CA CYS A 157 17.79 1.91 12.82
C CYS A 157 18.01 3.42 12.66
N VAL A 158 18.08 4.13 13.77
CA VAL A 158 18.28 5.59 13.80
C VAL A 158 19.74 6.00 13.60
N HIS A 159 20.65 5.03 13.38
CA HIS A 159 22.01 5.29 12.94
C HIS A 159 22.07 5.64 11.44
N LEU A 160 21.85 4.65 10.57
CA LEU A 160 21.97 4.79 9.10
C LEU A 160 20.80 4.14 8.33
N GLY A 161 19.71 3.79 9.01
CA GLY A 161 18.48 3.36 8.34
C GLY A 161 18.35 1.86 8.03
N CYS A 162 19.29 1.01 8.47
CA CYS A 162 19.15 -0.44 8.35
C CYS A 162 17.89 -0.96 9.06
N ARG A 163 17.33 -2.07 8.58
CA ARG A 163 16.29 -2.80 9.33
C ARG A 163 16.88 -3.39 10.61
N VAL A 164 16.13 -3.29 11.71
CA VAL A 164 16.49 -3.83 13.03
C VAL A 164 15.59 -5.03 13.35
N PRO A 165 16.06 -6.28 13.17
CA PRO A 165 15.32 -7.46 13.59
C PRO A 165 15.27 -7.61 15.13
N PHE A 166 14.29 -8.37 15.60
CA PHE A 166 14.20 -8.81 16.99
C PHE A 166 15.02 -10.09 17.19
N CYS A 167 15.77 -10.16 18.29
CA CYS A 167 16.52 -11.34 18.70
C CYS A 167 15.78 -12.07 19.82
N LYS A 168 15.34 -13.31 19.56
CA LYS A 168 14.60 -14.10 20.56
C LYS A 168 15.46 -14.46 21.78
N GLN A 169 16.76 -14.63 21.60
CA GLN A 169 17.67 -15.04 22.69
C GLN A 169 17.92 -13.91 23.69
N SER A 170 18.30 -12.71 23.21
CA SER A 170 18.53 -11.55 24.08
C SER A 170 17.23 -10.85 24.47
N GLN A 171 16.13 -11.15 23.76
CA GLN A 171 14.85 -10.42 23.80
C GLN A 171 15.00 -8.95 23.40
N TRP A 172 16.01 -8.59 22.62
CA TRP A 172 16.31 -7.21 22.23
C TRP A 172 16.27 -7.03 20.71
N PHE A 173 16.15 -5.79 20.26
CA PHE A 173 16.29 -5.41 18.86
C PHE A 173 17.76 -5.18 18.54
N GLU A 174 18.29 -5.89 17.54
CA GLU A 174 19.72 -5.89 17.24
C GLU A 174 19.99 -5.54 15.77
N CYS A 175 20.66 -4.41 15.53
CA CYS A 175 20.97 -3.97 14.19
C CYS A 175 22.20 -4.71 13.64
N PRO A 176 22.08 -5.49 12.53
CA PRO A 176 23.18 -6.29 11.98
C PRO A 176 24.27 -5.46 11.28
N CYS A 177 24.00 -4.19 10.98
CA CYS A 177 24.93 -3.38 10.19
C CYS A 177 26.12 -2.85 11.00
N HIS A 178 25.87 -2.31 12.20
CA HIS A 178 26.89 -1.68 13.04
C HIS A 178 26.69 -1.99 14.54
N GLY A 179 25.91 -3.04 14.86
CA GLY A 179 25.79 -3.55 16.22
C GLY A 179 24.98 -2.70 17.19
N SER A 180 24.18 -1.72 16.74
CA SER A 180 23.29 -0.99 17.65
C SER A 180 22.24 -1.93 18.27
N LYS A 181 22.05 -1.85 19.59
CA LYS A 181 21.11 -2.69 20.33
C LYS A 181 20.13 -1.84 21.10
N TYR A 182 18.89 -2.29 21.11
CA TYR A 182 17.79 -1.63 21.79
C TYR A 182 17.01 -2.64 22.61
N ASN A 183 16.53 -2.25 23.78
CA ASN A 183 15.71 -3.11 24.63
C ASN A 183 14.33 -3.40 23.98
N THR A 184 13.46 -4.17 24.65
CA THR A 184 12.12 -4.51 24.13
C THR A 184 11.23 -3.30 23.87
N ALA A 185 11.46 -2.15 24.52
CA ALA A 185 10.75 -0.89 24.26
C ALA A 185 11.42 -0.01 23.17
N GLY A 186 12.45 -0.53 22.51
CA GLY A 186 13.21 0.19 21.49
C GLY A 186 14.15 1.24 22.05
N GLU A 187 14.43 1.24 23.35
CA GLU A 187 15.32 2.21 24.00
C GLU A 187 16.77 1.82 23.77
N TYR A 188 17.64 2.80 23.53
CA TYR A 188 19.03 2.55 23.18
C TYR A 188 19.79 1.92 24.36
N THR A 189 20.57 0.87 24.08
CA THR A 189 21.47 0.26 25.07
C THR A 189 22.94 0.23 24.64
N LEU A 190 23.22 -0.10 23.38
CA LEU A 190 24.61 -0.29 22.90
C LEU A 190 24.77 0.15 21.43
N GLY A 191 25.99 0.54 21.06
CA GLY A 191 26.42 0.76 19.67
C GLY A 191 26.38 2.23 19.21
N PRO A 192 26.49 2.50 17.89
CA PRO A 192 26.67 3.86 17.40
C PRO A 192 25.39 4.71 17.31
N ALA A 193 24.19 4.11 17.38
CA ALA A 193 22.93 4.83 17.22
C ALA A 193 22.77 5.98 18.24
N PRO A 194 22.45 7.22 17.82
CA PRO A 194 22.51 8.39 18.70
C PRO A 194 21.37 8.46 19.74
N ARG A 195 20.33 7.63 19.61
CA ARG A 195 19.11 7.62 20.44
C ARG A 195 18.37 6.28 20.28
N GLY A 196 17.25 6.10 20.97
CA GLY A 196 16.36 4.94 20.80
C GLY A 196 15.64 4.92 19.44
N LEU A 197 14.95 3.82 19.15
CA LEU A 197 14.16 3.63 17.94
C LEU A 197 13.01 4.63 17.84
N ASP A 198 12.77 5.08 16.60
CA ASP A 198 11.58 5.86 16.25
C ASP A 198 10.30 5.05 16.48
N ARG A 199 9.19 5.75 16.70
CA ARG A 199 7.86 5.16 16.92
C ARG A 199 6.83 5.80 16.02
N PHE A 200 5.69 5.14 15.92
CA PHE A 200 4.52 5.69 15.26
C PHE A 200 3.43 6.01 16.27
N SER A 201 2.58 6.98 15.93
CA SER A 201 1.40 7.21 16.76
C SER A 201 0.42 6.06 16.62
N VAL A 202 -0.21 5.65 17.72
CA VAL A 202 -1.16 4.55 17.76
C VAL A 202 -2.46 4.97 18.42
N GLN A 203 -3.57 4.55 17.84
CA GLN A 203 -4.91 4.70 18.38
C GLN A 203 -5.63 3.37 18.28
N ILE A 204 -6.41 3.04 19.30
CA ILE A 204 -7.26 1.86 19.29
C ILE A 204 -8.70 2.33 19.09
N THR A 205 -9.38 1.80 18.09
CA THR A 205 -10.79 2.13 17.86
C THR A 205 -11.69 1.46 18.92
N ASP A 206 -12.93 1.92 19.05
CA ASP A 206 -13.93 1.29 19.93
C ASP A 206 -14.20 -0.18 19.57
N THR A 207 -13.97 -0.54 18.31
CA THR A 207 -14.07 -1.91 17.79
C THR A 207 -12.82 -2.77 18.08
N GLY A 208 -11.81 -2.22 18.74
CA GLY A 208 -10.57 -2.91 19.10
C GLY A 208 -9.56 -3.03 17.96
N ASP A 209 -9.68 -2.22 16.90
CA ASP A 209 -8.72 -2.21 15.80
C ASP A 209 -7.52 -1.30 16.13
N VAL A 210 -6.31 -1.79 15.89
CA VAL A 210 -5.07 -1.06 16.09
C VAL A 210 -4.79 -0.19 14.87
N MET A 211 -4.99 1.12 15.01
CA MET A 211 -4.73 2.10 13.96
C MET A 211 -3.38 2.77 14.22
N VAL A 212 -2.41 2.55 13.34
CA VAL A 212 -1.06 3.13 13.45
C VAL A 212 -0.88 4.20 12.38
N ASP A 213 -0.59 5.43 12.79
CA ASP A 213 -0.28 6.53 11.89
C ASP A 213 1.21 6.52 11.51
N THR A 214 1.49 6.05 10.30
CA THR A 214 2.86 6.00 9.76
C THR A 214 3.31 7.30 9.09
N SER A 215 2.43 8.32 9.02
CA SER A 215 2.76 9.65 8.50
C SER A 215 3.45 10.53 9.55
N SER A 216 3.24 10.26 10.83
CA SER A 216 3.81 10.98 11.97
C SER A 216 4.80 10.09 12.72
N ILE A 217 6.08 10.46 12.66
CA ILE A 217 7.15 9.75 13.38
C ILE A 217 7.40 10.46 14.71
N VAL A 218 7.21 9.72 15.80
CA VAL A 218 7.66 10.14 17.14
C VAL A 218 9.12 9.72 17.29
N LEU A 219 10.00 10.68 17.57
CA LEU A 219 11.42 10.40 17.70
C LEU A 219 11.68 9.53 18.93
N GLY A 220 12.60 8.58 18.78
CA GLY A 220 13.05 7.74 19.89
C GLY A 220 13.73 8.53 21.01
N PRO A 221 13.71 8.00 22.24
CA PRO A 221 14.18 8.71 23.43
C PRO A 221 15.70 8.93 23.39
N PRO A 222 16.22 9.90 24.17
CA PRO A 222 17.66 10.07 24.31
C PRO A 222 18.36 8.82 24.86
N ARG A 223 19.69 8.77 24.75
CA ARG A 223 20.47 7.69 25.37
C ARG A 223 20.37 7.79 26.88
N GLY A 224 20.29 6.64 27.54
CA GLY A 224 20.17 6.55 29.00
C GLY A 224 18.73 6.38 29.50
N THR A 225 17.73 6.56 28.63
CA THR A 225 16.35 6.21 28.95
C THR A 225 16.22 4.69 29.12
N ASP A 226 15.71 4.29 30.29
CA ASP A 226 15.35 2.91 30.60
C ASP A 226 14.03 2.90 31.37
N THR A 227 12.91 2.79 30.65
CA THR A 227 11.57 2.78 31.27
C THR A 227 11.15 1.39 31.75
N LEU A 228 11.90 0.36 31.37
CA LEU A 228 11.60 -1.04 31.69
C LEU A 228 12.40 -1.56 32.88
N GLY A 229 13.66 -1.11 33.05
CA GLY A 229 14.57 -1.60 34.08
C GLY A 229 14.91 -3.09 33.95
N LYS A 230 14.70 -3.68 32.76
CA LYS A 230 14.85 -5.11 32.50
C LYS A 230 16.15 -5.37 31.73
N PRO A 231 17.09 -6.18 32.26
CA PRO A 231 18.30 -6.54 31.53
C PRO A 231 18.00 -7.47 30.35
N GLN A 232 18.98 -7.68 29.46
CA GLN A 232 18.88 -8.67 28.39
C GLN A 232 18.58 -10.07 28.96
N ALA A 233 17.71 -10.83 28.27
CA ALA A 233 17.33 -12.17 28.73
C ALA A 233 18.41 -13.23 28.48
N GLY A 234 19.25 -13.01 27.46
CA GLY A 234 20.22 -13.99 26.99
C GLY A 234 21.28 -13.38 26.08
N PRO A 235 22.09 -14.22 25.40
CA PRO A 235 23.18 -13.75 24.54
C PRO A 235 22.64 -13.02 23.31
N PHE A 236 23.46 -12.11 22.79
CA PHE A 236 23.14 -11.36 21.58
C PHE A 236 23.11 -12.26 20.33
N CYS A 237 22.17 -11.99 19.43
CA CYS A 237 22.12 -12.64 18.12
C CYS A 237 23.18 -12.09 17.16
N VAL A 238 23.53 -10.82 17.31
CA VAL A 238 24.51 -10.12 16.50
C VAL A 238 25.72 -9.83 17.38
N ALA A 239 26.90 -10.32 16.97
CA ALA A 239 28.14 -10.01 17.65
C ALA A 239 28.36 -8.49 17.71
N PRO A 240 28.93 -7.95 18.81
CA PRO A 240 29.40 -6.57 18.81
C PRO A 240 30.46 -6.42 17.70
N GLY A 241 30.23 -5.46 16.79
CA GLY A 241 31.16 -5.10 15.74
C GLY A 241 32.28 -4.19 16.24
#